data_AF-A0A838JRW0-F1
#
_entry.id   AF-A0A838JRW0-F1
#
_cell.length_a   1.000
_cell.length_b   1.000
_cell.length_c   1.000
_cell.angle_alpha   90.00
_cell.angle_beta   90.00
_cell.angle_gamma   90.00
#
_symmetry.space_group_name_H-M   'P 1'
#
loop_
_entity.id
_entity.type
_entity.pdbx_description
1 polymer ?
#
loop_
_entity_poly.entity_id
_entity_poly.type
_entity_poly.pdbx_seq_one_letter_code
_entity_poly.pdbx_strand_id
1 'polypeptide(L)'
;MKLGKNIRYILAALAIGTMCLATGFAPVAVASPNGNAYRDELPLGGPGLHERRTTEQVAPGVTYTKIVRGEQSRKDIYTVDVAFEVDRKSARSAAKELKA
;
A
#
# COMPACT_ATOMS: atom_id res chain seq x y z
N MET A 1 -42.60 34.77 33.16
CA MET A 1 -41.20 35.16 33.44
C MET A 1 -40.61 35.77 32.17
N LYS A 2 -40.37 37.09 32.15
CA LYS A 2 -39.89 37.82 30.96
C LYS A 2 -38.39 37.60 30.78
N LEU A 3 -38.02 36.78 29.81
CA LEU A 3 -36.62 36.55 29.41
C LEU A 3 -36.05 37.86 28.84
N GLY A 4 -35.10 38.46 29.56
CA GLY A 4 -34.55 39.78 29.25
C GLY A 4 -33.96 39.85 27.85
N LYS A 5 -34.30 40.91 27.11
CA LYS A 5 -33.85 41.20 25.73
C LYS A 5 -32.33 41.07 25.57
N ASN A 6 -31.58 41.32 26.65
CA ASN A 6 -30.13 41.30 26.75
C ASN A 6 -29.52 39.87 26.66
N ILE A 7 -30.25 38.85 27.11
CA ILE A 7 -29.82 37.44 27.05
C ILE A 7 -29.88 36.91 25.60
N ARG A 8 -30.77 37.45 24.76
CA ARG A 8 -30.89 37.07 23.35
C ARG A 8 -29.70 37.55 22.51
N TYR A 9 -29.11 38.71 22.84
CA TYR A 9 -27.95 39.23 22.12
C TYR A 9 -26.66 38.48 22.45
N ILE A 10 -26.51 38.02 23.71
CA ILE A 10 -25.36 37.23 24.15
C ILE A 10 -25.35 35.85 23.46
N LEU A 11 -26.51 35.22 23.31
CA LEU A 11 -26.64 33.95 22.58
C LEU A 11 -26.41 34.10 21.07
N ALA A 12 -26.82 35.22 20.47
CA ALA A 12 -26.58 35.48 19.04
C ALA A 12 -25.10 35.74 18.73
N ALA A 13 -24.36 36.42 19.61
CA ALA A 13 -22.93 36.67 19.44
C ALA A 13 -22.09 35.37 19.56
N LEU A 14 -22.51 34.42 20.41
CA LEU A 14 -21.83 33.14 20.59
C LEU A 14 -21.98 32.20 19.37
N ALA A 15 -23.12 32.27 18.67
CA ALA A 15 -23.39 31.47 17.49
C ALA A 15 -22.64 31.96 16.23
N ILE A 16 -22.28 33.25 16.17
CA ILE A 16 -21.56 33.83 15.02
C ILE A 16 -20.04 33.63 15.15
N GLY A 17 -19.51 33.53 16.38
CA GLY A 17 -18.07 33.33 16.63
C GLY A 17 -17.55 31.92 16.30
N THR A 18 -18.42 30.92 16.15
CA THR A 18 -18.03 29.52 15.91
C THR A 18 -17.93 29.14 14.42
N MET A 19 -18.25 30.06 13.50
CA MET A 19 -18.34 29.78 12.05
C MET A 19 -17.10 30.22 11.24
N CYS A 20 -15.93 30.38 11.88
CA CYS A 20 -14.72 30.92 11.21
C CYS A 20 -13.44 30.05 11.31
N LEU A 21 -13.48 28.80 11.80
CA LEU A 21 -12.26 28.00 12.01
C LEU A 21 -12.24 26.63 11.28
N ALA A 22 -12.75 26.55 10.05
CA ALA A 22 -12.72 25.30 9.27
C ALA A 22 -12.29 25.49 7.81
N THR A 23 -11.32 26.36 7.56
CA THR A 23 -10.68 26.47 6.23
C THR A 23 -9.16 26.35 6.38
N GLY A 24 -8.66 25.12 6.31
CA GLY A 24 -7.22 24.89 6.26
C GLY A 24 -6.93 23.42 5.99
N PHE A 25 -6.09 23.17 4.98
CA PHE A 25 -5.61 21.87 4.49
C PHE A 25 -6.47 21.17 3.43
N ALA A 26 -6.41 21.69 2.20
CA ALA A 26 -6.57 20.85 1.02
C ALA A 26 -5.24 20.08 0.79
N PRO A 27 -5.25 18.74 0.61
CA PRO A 27 -4.05 17.99 0.32
C PRO A 27 -3.55 18.30 -1.10
N VAL A 28 -2.27 18.66 -1.22
CA VAL A 28 -1.57 18.74 -2.50
C VAL A 28 -1.39 17.32 -3.03
N ALA A 29 -2.11 16.97 -4.09
CA ALA A 29 -1.96 15.69 -4.77
C ALA A 29 -0.64 15.68 -5.56
N VAL A 30 0.35 14.95 -5.07
CA VAL A 30 1.57 14.63 -5.82
C VAL A 30 1.24 13.56 -6.86
N ALA A 31 1.27 13.95 -8.13
CA ALA A 31 1.10 13.02 -9.24
C ALA A 31 2.31 12.07 -9.31
N SER A 32 2.06 10.77 -9.12
CA SER A 32 3.06 9.71 -9.33
C SER A 32 3.34 9.55 -10.86
N PRO A 33 4.37 8.80 -11.31
CA PRO A 33 4.70 8.67 -12.74
C PRO A 33 4.09 7.45 -13.49
N ASN A 34 3.43 6.49 -12.84
CA ASN A 34 3.05 5.21 -13.48
C ASN A 34 1.60 5.21 -14.02
N GLY A 35 1.29 4.67 -15.20
CA GLY A 35 -0.03 4.82 -15.86
C GLY A 35 -1.29 4.28 -15.14
N ASN A 36 -2.45 4.84 -15.53
CA ASN A 36 -3.73 4.93 -14.81
C ASN A 36 -4.57 3.64 -14.58
N ALA A 37 -4.00 2.44 -14.59
CA ALA A 37 -4.76 1.21 -14.29
C ALA A 37 -4.10 0.27 -13.26
N TYR A 38 -2.80 0.44 -12.98
CA TYR A 38 -2.00 -0.47 -12.15
C TYR A 38 -1.18 0.24 -11.05
N ARG A 39 -1.45 1.52 -10.83
CA ARG A 39 -0.60 2.41 -10.01
C ARG A 39 -0.48 1.99 -8.55
N ASP A 40 -1.53 1.35 -8.03
CA ASP A 40 -1.62 0.99 -6.62
C ASP A 40 -1.21 -0.46 -6.35
N GLU A 41 -1.04 -1.29 -7.40
CA GLU A 41 -0.62 -2.69 -7.27
C GLU A 41 0.90 -2.81 -7.15
N LEU A 42 1.39 -3.82 -6.42
CA LEU A 42 2.82 -4.11 -6.41
C LEU A 42 3.29 -4.64 -7.79
N PRO A 43 4.47 -4.24 -8.28
CA PRO A 43 5.04 -4.74 -9.53
C PRO A 43 5.67 -6.13 -9.35
N LEU A 44 4.91 -7.06 -8.76
CA LEU A 44 5.32 -8.44 -8.48
C LEU A 44 4.39 -9.41 -9.21
N GLY A 45 4.97 -10.18 -10.13
CA GLY A 45 4.24 -11.13 -10.96
C GLY A 45 3.42 -10.45 -12.07
N GLY A 46 2.43 -11.16 -12.57
CA GLY A 46 1.51 -10.63 -13.58
C GLY A 46 0.60 -9.52 -13.03
N PRO A 47 0.04 -8.69 -13.94
CA PRO A 47 -1.02 -7.76 -13.59
C PRO A 47 -2.27 -8.50 -13.07
N GLY A 48 -2.96 -7.93 -12.06
CA GLY A 48 -4.27 -8.39 -11.60
C GLY A 48 -4.23 -9.57 -10.64
N LEU A 49 -3.05 -9.92 -10.12
CA LEU A 49 -2.93 -10.90 -9.05
C LEU A 49 -3.66 -10.41 -7.80
N HIS A 50 -4.38 -11.31 -7.15
CA HIS A 50 -5.06 -11.01 -5.89
C HIS A 50 -4.08 -10.42 -4.88
N GLU A 51 -4.48 -9.30 -4.27
CA GLU A 51 -3.66 -8.58 -3.30
C GLU A 51 -4.52 -8.17 -2.10
N ARG A 52 -4.00 -8.41 -0.89
CA ARG A 52 -4.60 -7.98 0.37
C ARG A 52 -3.63 -7.09 1.12
N ARG A 53 -4.08 -5.88 1.47
CA ARG A 53 -3.33 -4.92 2.31
C ARG A 53 -3.97 -4.82 3.69
N THR A 54 -3.13 -4.80 4.71
CA THR A 54 -3.54 -4.52 6.09
C THR A 54 -2.58 -3.50 6.65
N THR A 55 -3.13 -2.40 7.16
CA THR A 55 -2.35 -1.29 7.70
C THR A 55 -2.78 -1.02 9.14
N GLU A 56 -1.81 -0.87 10.02
CA GLU A 56 -2.03 -0.54 11.43
C GLU A 56 -1.01 0.49 11.89
N GLN A 57 -1.45 1.40 12.77
CA GLN A 57 -0.54 2.28 13.49
C GLN A 57 -0.05 1.52 14.73
N VAL A 58 1.25 1.24 14.79
CA VAL A 58 1.84 0.47 15.90
C VAL A 58 2.34 1.37 17.03
N ALA A 59 2.60 2.65 16.73
CA ALA A 59 2.95 3.71 17.67
C ALA A 59 2.71 5.08 17.01
N PRO A 60 2.70 6.21 17.76
CA PRO A 60 2.61 7.54 17.16
C PRO A 60 3.71 7.76 16.11
N GLY A 61 3.31 8.08 14.88
CA GLY A 61 4.23 8.27 13.75
C GLY A 61 4.79 6.99 13.14
N VAL A 62 4.37 5.80 13.59
CA VAL A 62 4.85 4.50 13.07
C VAL A 62 3.69 3.68 12.53
N THR A 63 3.78 3.33 11.26
CA THR A 63 2.77 2.55 10.53
C THR A 63 3.37 1.25 10.02
N TYR A 64 2.73 0.13 10.33
CA TYR A 64 3.01 -1.16 9.71
C TYR A 64 2.01 -1.41 8.58
N THR A 65 2.51 -1.86 7.42
CA THR A 65 1.67 -2.30 6.31
C THR A 65 2.10 -3.70 5.88
N LYS A 66 1.17 -4.65 5.93
CA LYS A 66 1.33 -6.00 5.39
C LYS A 66 0.64 -6.07 4.03
N ILE A 67 1.38 -6.51 3.02
CA ILE A 67 0.83 -6.77 1.68
C ILE A 67 1.04 -8.25 1.37
N VAL A 68 -0.05 -8.97 1.09
CA VAL A 68 -0.04 -10.36 0.63
C VAL A 68 -0.52 -10.35 -0.81
N ARG A 69 0.29 -10.82 -1.76
CA ARG A 69 -0.03 -10.80 -3.20
C ARG A 69 0.25 -12.15 -3.86
N GLY A 70 -0.61 -12.50 -4.81
CA GLY A 70 -0.44 -13.69 -5.65
C GLY A 70 -0.80 -14.98 -4.93
N GLU A 71 -0.45 -16.08 -5.57
CA GLU A 71 -0.70 -17.44 -5.11
C GLU A 71 0.37 -18.39 -5.66
N GLN A 72 0.45 -19.60 -5.12
CA GLN A 72 1.31 -20.63 -5.68
C GLN A 72 0.79 -21.07 -7.04
N SER A 73 1.63 -20.96 -8.06
CA SER A 73 1.29 -21.45 -9.39
C SER A 73 1.38 -22.97 -9.44
N ARG A 74 0.38 -23.63 -10.02
CA ARG A 74 0.44 -25.08 -10.31
C ARG A 74 1.52 -25.45 -11.34
N LYS A 75 2.11 -24.46 -12.00
CA LYS A 75 3.22 -24.64 -12.96
C LYS A 75 4.58 -24.65 -12.25
N ASP A 76 4.64 -24.18 -11.01
CA ASP A 76 5.87 -24.19 -10.22
C ASP A 76 6.02 -25.56 -9.55
N ILE A 77 7.18 -26.18 -9.71
CA ILE A 77 7.50 -27.50 -9.16
C ILE A 77 8.85 -27.46 -8.46
N TYR A 78 9.03 -28.36 -7.49
CA TYR A 78 10.34 -28.61 -6.90
C TYR A 78 11.24 -29.40 -7.87
N THR A 79 12.52 -29.05 -7.91
CA THR A 79 13.56 -29.81 -8.62
C THR A 79 14.78 -29.95 -7.72
N VAL A 80 15.59 -30.98 -7.93
CA VAL A 80 16.89 -31.12 -7.28
C VAL A 80 17.84 -30.08 -7.90
N ASP A 81 18.48 -29.26 -7.06
CA ASP A 81 19.59 -28.41 -7.45
C ASP A 81 20.89 -29.19 -7.29
N VAL A 82 21.62 -29.36 -8.39
CA VAL A 82 22.89 -30.12 -8.41
C VAL A 82 24.09 -29.20 -8.56
N ALA A 83 23.97 -28.16 -9.40
CA ALA A 83 25.01 -27.16 -9.62
C ALA A 83 24.43 -25.94 -10.36
N PHE A 84 24.97 -24.76 -10.07
CA PHE A 84 24.74 -23.52 -10.83
C PHE A 84 26.03 -23.09 -11.52
N GLU A 85 26.07 -23.20 -12.85
CA GLU A 85 27.28 -23.01 -13.66
C GLU A 85 27.27 -21.69 -14.43
N VAL A 86 28.45 -21.13 -14.64
CA VAL A 86 28.64 -19.83 -15.34
C VAL A 86 28.19 -19.90 -16.81
N ASP A 87 28.32 -21.08 -17.43
CA ASP A 87 27.98 -21.27 -18.84
C ASP A 87 27.36 -22.65 -19.12
N ARG A 88 26.71 -22.75 -20.28
CA ARG A 88 25.98 -23.95 -20.70
C ARG A 88 26.90 -25.15 -21.01
N LYS A 89 28.15 -24.91 -21.41
CA LYS A 89 29.12 -25.99 -21.70
C LYS A 89 29.54 -26.65 -20.39
N SER A 90 29.84 -25.86 -19.36
CA SER A 90 30.19 -26.33 -18.02
C SER A 90 29.03 -27.13 -17.39
N ALA A 91 27.79 -26.62 -17.48
CA ALA A 91 26.59 -27.35 -17.04
C ALA A 91 26.40 -28.70 -17.76
N ARG A 92 26.75 -28.79 -19.06
CA ARG A 92 26.67 -30.05 -19.82
C ARG A 92 27.74 -31.05 -19.40
N SER A 93 28.92 -30.61 -18.99
CA SER A 93 29.95 -31.51 -18.46
C SER A 93 29.49 -32.13 -17.13
N ALA A 94 29.02 -31.30 -16.19
CA ALA A 94 28.45 -31.78 -14.93
C ALA A 94 27.28 -32.77 -15.17
N ALA A 95 26.39 -32.44 -16.11
CA ALA A 95 25.28 -33.33 -16.48
C ALA A 95 25.73 -34.66 -17.14
N LYS A 96 26.93 -34.75 -17.71
CA LYS A 96 27.49 -36.02 -18.21
C LYS A 96 28.06 -36.85 -17.07
N GLU A 97 28.76 -36.22 -16.13
CA GLU A 97 29.32 -36.90 -14.95
C GLU A 97 28.23 -37.55 -14.11
N LEU A 98 27.09 -36.89 -13.91
CA LEU A 98 25.96 -37.44 -13.16
C LEU A 98 25.22 -38.60 -13.85
N LYS A 99 25.46 -38.82 -15.15
CA LYS A 99 24.85 -39.91 -15.92
C LYS A 99 25.74 -41.14 -16.04
N ALA A 100 27.01 -41.00 -15.70
CA ALA A 100 27.98 -42.10 -15.69
C ALA A 100 27.76 -42.98 -14.46
#